data_AF-A0A165XL63-F1
#
_entry.id   AF-A0A165XL63-F1
#
_cell.length_a   1.000
_cell.length_b   1.000
_cell.length_c   1.000
_cell.angle_alpha   90.00
_cell.angle_beta   90.00
_cell.angle_gamma   90.00
#
_symmetry.space_group_name_H-M   'P 1'
#
loop_
_entity.id
_entity.type
_entity.pdbx_description
1 polymer ?
#
loop_
_entity_poly.entity_id
_entity_poly.type
_entity_poly.pdbx_seq_one_letter_code
_entity_poly.pdbx_strand_id
1 'polypeptide(L)'
;MVELVYTPVEQIEQIRTDLRNGFNSKSLQNLAYRKSQVLQLVYLVQDNTQAFLDALKTDLNRPETESHLGDINNTIVNILKTYHSLEAWAAPEKAPFNYQFAAMSPTIRKEPKGTVLVISPFNYPVWLSLGPVAGAIAAGNTVLLKPSELTSAVSQLLADLVPKYIDADVFRVVNGAIPETSKILELQWDHTGQHVGKYSFDTFTHLRSTLDSPGWVDKLIGGRYPPYTAKKLKTLNALQLPSLPARPVKGAAFKPNRADGYGFSAKWTLVLAVAVAAVLVNSNLSANFKGVLPYLPGWVQSHLRI
;
A
#
# COMPACT_ATOMS: atom_id res chain seq x y z
N MET A 1 9.34 26.16 -32.09
CA MET A 1 8.56 25.28 -31.19
C MET A 1 9.15 23.89 -31.34
N VAL A 2 9.46 23.23 -30.23
CA VAL A 2 9.89 21.83 -30.26
C VAL A 2 8.68 21.00 -30.70
N GLU A 3 8.84 20.16 -31.72
CA GLU A 3 7.76 19.30 -32.19
C GLU A 3 7.60 18.12 -31.21
N LEU A 4 6.38 17.94 -30.68
CA LEU A 4 6.05 16.83 -29.80
C LEU A 4 5.75 15.60 -30.66
N VAL A 5 6.56 14.56 -30.54
CA VAL A 5 6.35 13.30 -31.25
C VAL A 5 5.29 12.48 -30.52
N TYR A 6 4.16 12.26 -31.17
CA TYR A 6 3.06 11.48 -30.60
C TYR A 6 3.36 9.99 -30.71
N THR A 7 2.98 9.25 -29.68
CA THR A 7 3.11 7.79 -29.67
C THR A 7 2.02 7.20 -30.55
N PRO A 8 2.36 6.36 -31.54
CA PRO A 8 1.34 5.74 -32.38
C PRO A 8 0.35 4.92 -31.54
N VAL A 9 -0.95 5.11 -31.79
CA VAL A 9 -2.05 4.53 -30.99
C VAL A 9 -1.95 3.01 -30.90
N GLU A 10 -1.53 2.37 -32.00
CA GLU A 10 -1.33 0.93 -32.11
C GLU A 10 -0.22 0.39 -31.19
N GLN A 11 0.73 1.23 -30.74
CA GLN A 11 1.82 0.81 -29.86
C GLN A 11 1.43 0.87 -28.38
N ILE A 12 0.41 1.64 -28.00
CA ILE A 12 0.04 1.92 -26.61
C ILE A 12 -0.30 0.63 -25.84
N GLU A 13 -0.99 -0.32 -26.50
CA GLU A 13 -1.36 -1.59 -25.89
C GLU A 13 -0.16 -2.49 -25.62
N GLN A 14 0.82 -2.49 -26.52
CA GLN A 14 2.09 -3.20 -26.31
C GLN A 14 2.89 -2.57 -25.17
N ILE A 15 2.99 -1.24 -25.12
CA ILE A 15 3.66 -0.53 -24.02
C ILE A 15 3.06 -0.92 -22.66
N ARG A 16 1.72 -0.94 -22.56
CA ARG A 16 1.03 -1.38 -21.35
C ARG A 16 1.30 -2.85 -21.02
N THR A 17 1.38 -3.72 -22.04
CA THR A 17 1.70 -5.13 -21.85
C THR A 17 3.11 -5.34 -21.32
N ASP A 18 4.09 -4.60 -21.85
CA ASP A 18 5.48 -4.65 -21.41
C ASP A 18 5.62 -4.20 -19.95
N LEU A 19 4.96 -3.10 -19.57
CA LEU A 19 4.91 -2.62 -18.18
C LEU A 19 4.27 -3.65 -17.25
N ARG A 20 3.24 -4.37 -17.72
CA ARG A 20 2.60 -5.43 -16.93
C ARG A 20 3.52 -6.64 -16.76
N ASN A 21 4.30 -6.98 -17.78
CA ASN A 21 5.35 -8.00 -17.67
C ASN A 21 6.44 -7.57 -16.68
N GLY A 22 6.85 -6.30 -16.72
CA GLY A 22 7.75 -5.70 -15.73
C GLY A 22 7.23 -5.81 -14.31
N PHE A 23 5.94 -5.51 -14.08
CA PHE A 23 5.32 -5.71 -12.77
C PHE A 23 5.32 -7.19 -12.34
N ASN A 24 4.95 -8.09 -13.25
CA ASN A 24 4.88 -9.52 -13.00
C ASN A 24 6.25 -10.17 -12.74
N SER A 25 7.35 -9.53 -13.16
CA SER A 25 8.72 -9.95 -12.84
C SER A 25 9.03 -9.87 -11.33
N LYS A 26 8.25 -9.07 -10.58
CA LYS A 26 8.41 -8.78 -9.15
C LYS A 26 9.74 -8.10 -8.80
N SER A 27 10.47 -7.55 -9.76
CA SER A 27 11.72 -6.80 -9.51
C SER A 27 11.53 -5.69 -8.48
N LEU A 28 10.42 -4.94 -8.58
CA LEU A 28 10.05 -3.86 -7.65
C LEU A 28 9.64 -4.33 -6.24
N GLN A 29 9.56 -5.63 -5.95
CA GLN A 29 9.42 -6.12 -4.57
C GLN A 29 10.73 -5.96 -3.78
N ASN A 30 11.88 -5.90 -4.46
CA ASN A 30 13.15 -5.60 -3.84
C ASN A 30 13.23 -4.10 -3.52
N LEU A 31 13.27 -3.76 -2.22
CA LEU A 31 13.29 -2.37 -1.77
C LEU A 31 14.53 -1.60 -2.23
N ALA A 32 15.70 -2.24 -2.32
CA ALA A 32 16.93 -1.58 -2.77
C ALA A 32 16.85 -1.20 -4.26
N TYR A 33 16.35 -2.12 -5.10
CA TYR A 33 16.10 -1.84 -6.52
C TYR A 33 15.04 -0.75 -6.68
N ARG A 34 13.93 -0.85 -5.94
CA ARG A 34 12.89 0.17 -5.96
C ARG A 34 13.44 1.56 -5.60
N LYS A 35 14.28 1.62 -4.58
CA LYS A 35 14.93 2.84 -4.10
C LYS A 35 15.94 3.39 -5.11
N SER A 36 16.66 2.54 -5.84
CA SER A 36 17.53 3.00 -6.93
C SER A 36 16.73 3.61 -8.08
N GLN A 37 15.58 3.03 -8.47
CA GLN A 37 14.72 3.59 -9.51
C GLN A 37 14.16 4.98 -9.11
N VAL A 38 13.75 5.15 -7.86
CA VAL A 38 13.32 6.48 -7.34
C VAL A 38 14.47 7.49 -7.34
N LEU A 39 15.70 7.06 -7.02
CA LEU A 39 16.87 7.93 -7.06
C LEU A 39 17.23 8.36 -8.49
N GLN A 40 17.06 7.47 -9.48
CA GLN A 40 17.29 7.80 -10.88
C GLN A 40 16.39 8.95 -11.38
N LEU A 41 15.17 9.08 -10.84
CA LEU A 41 14.33 10.26 -11.13
C LEU A 41 14.94 11.57 -10.62
N VAL A 42 15.68 11.54 -9.51
CA VAL A 42 16.40 12.72 -9.00
C VAL A 42 17.51 13.09 -9.96
N TYR A 43 18.34 12.12 -10.37
CA TYR A 43 19.43 12.36 -11.33
C TYR A 43 18.92 12.83 -12.68
N LEU A 44 17.82 12.25 -13.19
CA LEU A 44 17.16 12.71 -14.41
C LEU A 44 16.87 14.22 -14.37
N VAL A 45 16.34 14.73 -13.26
CA VAL A 45 16.02 16.16 -13.14
C VAL A 45 17.27 17.00 -12.85
N GLN A 46 18.15 16.53 -11.97
CA GLN A 46 19.36 17.24 -11.57
C GLN A 46 20.33 17.42 -12.74
N ASP A 47 20.66 16.35 -13.45
CA ASP A 47 21.64 16.33 -14.54
C ASP A 47 21.16 17.14 -15.76
N ASN A 48 19.83 17.32 -15.88
CA ASN A 48 19.18 18.00 -17.00
C ASN A 48 18.44 19.28 -16.58
N THR A 49 18.81 19.87 -15.43
CA THR A 49 18.09 21.03 -14.88
C THR A 49 18.00 22.18 -15.89
N GLN A 50 19.10 22.53 -16.57
CA GLN A 50 19.07 23.60 -17.57
C GLN A 50 18.14 23.27 -18.74
N ALA A 51 18.18 22.04 -19.25
CA ALA A 51 17.31 21.62 -20.35
C ALA A 51 15.82 21.72 -19.97
N PHE A 52 15.46 21.37 -18.72
CA PHE A 52 14.10 21.55 -18.24
C PHE A 52 13.72 23.02 -18.09
N LEU A 53 14.62 23.89 -17.62
CA LEU A 53 14.36 25.33 -17.53
C LEU A 53 14.12 25.94 -18.92
N ASP A 54 14.92 25.56 -19.91
CA ASP A 54 14.78 26.02 -21.30
C ASP A 54 13.47 25.54 -21.92
N ALA A 55 13.07 24.28 -21.65
CA ALA A 55 11.79 23.72 -22.08
C ALA A 55 10.60 24.43 -21.42
N LEU A 56 10.66 24.67 -20.11
CA LEU A 56 9.63 25.42 -19.36
C LEU A 56 9.53 26.87 -19.85
N LYS A 57 10.66 27.50 -20.19
CA LYS A 57 10.67 28.83 -20.80
C LYS A 57 10.00 28.82 -22.18
N THR A 58 10.22 27.77 -22.96
CA THR A 58 9.60 27.61 -24.28
C THR A 58 8.09 27.42 -24.17
N ASP A 59 7.63 26.52 -23.30
CA ASP A 59 6.21 26.16 -23.21
C ASP A 59 5.38 27.19 -22.44
N LEU A 60 5.91 27.75 -21.36
CA LEU A 60 5.13 28.59 -20.42
C LEU A 60 5.57 30.06 -20.41
N ASN A 61 6.71 30.39 -21.04
CA ASN A 61 7.38 31.69 -20.92
C ASN A 61 7.65 32.13 -19.47
N ARG A 62 7.60 31.18 -18.51
CA ARG A 62 7.78 31.42 -17.08
C ARG A 62 9.22 31.89 -16.80
N PRO A 63 9.44 32.86 -15.89
CA PRO A 63 10.77 33.24 -15.46
C PRO A 63 11.56 32.04 -14.91
N GLU A 64 12.84 31.96 -15.24
CA GLU A 64 13.71 30.86 -14.85
C GLU A 64 13.69 30.62 -13.33
N THR A 65 13.77 31.69 -12.53
CA THR A 65 13.71 31.60 -11.06
C THR A 65 12.42 30.96 -10.56
N GLU A 66 11.27 31.29 -11.17
CA GLU A 66 9.98 30.70 -10.79
C GLU A 66 9.91 29.23 -11.21
N SER A 67 10.37 28.89 -12.42
CA SER A 67 10.47 27.50 -12.90
C SER A 67 11.39 26.65 -12.02
N HIS A 68 12.53 27.21 -11.63
CA HIS A 68 13.52 26.54 -10.78
C HIS A 68 12.94 26.25 -9.40
N LEU A 69 12.30 27.24 -8.74
CA LEU A 69 11.73 27.05 -7.40
C LEU A 69 10.46 26.19 -7.42
N GLY A 70 9.54 26.48 -8.33
CA GLY A 70 8.18 25.91 -8.35
C GLY A 70 8.08 24.53 -8.99
N ASP A 71 8.90 24.25 -10.01
CA ASP A 71 8.85 23.01 -10.77
C ASP A 71 10.06 22.11 -10.48
N ILE A 72 11.28 22.63 -10.65
CA ILE A 72 12.51 21.80 -10.56
C ILE A 72 12.85 21.42 -9.13
N ASN A 73 13.09 22.40 -8.26
CA ASN A 73 13.44 22.18 -6.86
C ASN A 73 12.34 21.42 -6.13
N ASN A 74 11.09 21.79 -6.37
CA ASN A 74 9.95 21.12 -5.76
C ASN A 74 9.88 19.65 -6.20
N THR A 75 10.17 19.33 -7.46
CA THR A 75 10.29 17.95 -7.93
C THR A 75 11.39 17.20 -7.18
N ILE A 76 12.62 17.72 -7.19
CA ILE A 76 13.78 17.08 -6.55
C ILE A 76 13.52 16.83 -5.06
N VAL A 77 13.04 17.84 -4.33
CA VAL A 77 12.78 17.74 -2.89
C VAL A 77 11.69 16.70 -2.59
N ASN A 78 10.62 16.65 -3.38
CA ASN A 78 9.56 15.66 -3.17
C ASN A 78 10.03 14.23 -3.47
N ILE A 79 10.83 14.04 -4.52
CA ILE A 79 11.36 12.72 -4.88
C ILE A 79 12.39 12.27 -3.83
N LEU A 80 13.29 13.15 -3.37
CA LEU A 80 14.22 12.86 -2.28
C LEU A 80 13.51 12.49 -0.98
N LYS A 81 12.44 13.22 -0.63
CA LYS A 81 11.61 12.86 0.53
C LYS A 81 11.03 11.45 0.39
N THR A 82 10.53 11.10 -0.80
CA THR A 82 10.05 9.75 -1.11
C THR A 82 11.17 8.72 -0.98
N TYR A 83 12.34 8.97 -1.58
CA TYR A 83 13.53 8.11 -1.48
C TYR A 83 13.95 7.82 -0.03
N HIS A 84 14.04 8.86 0.81
CA HIS A 84 14.43 8.72 2.21
C HIS A 84 13.37 8.01 3.06
N SER A 85 12.09 8.16 2.71
CA SER A 85 10.98 7.60 3.48
C SER A 85 10.51 6.22 3.01
N LEU A 86 10.94 5.77 1.83
CA LEU A 86 10.41 4.59 1.14
C LEU A 86 10.38 3.34 2.02
N GLU A 87 11.47 3.02 2.69
CA GLU A 87 11.56 1.82 3.54
C GLU A 87 10.60 1.91 4.74
N ALA A 88 10.50 3.08 5.35
CA ALA A 88 9.58 3.32 6.45
C ALA A 88 8.12 3.22 6.01
N TRP A 89 7.78 3.71 4.80
CA TRP A 89 6.43 3.61 4.24
C TRP A 89 6.06 2.18 3.83
N ALA A 90 7.02 1.41 3.32
CA ALA A 90 6.83 0.02 2.91
C ALA A 90 6.81 -0.96 4.11
N ALA A 91 7.38 -0.58 5.25
CA ALA A 91 7.48 -1.44 6.43
C ALA A 91 6.09 -1.92 6.90
N PRO A 92 5.92 -3.20 7.30
CA PRO A 92 4.65 -3.68 7.83
C PRO A 92 4.21 -2.92 9.09
N GLU A 93 2.90 -2.73 9.26
CA GLU A 93 2.29 -2.10 10.44
C GLU A 93 1.52 -3.13 11.27
N LYS A 94 1.33 -2.89 12.57
CA LYS A 94 0.46 -3.73 13.39
C LYS A 94 -1.01 -3.40 13.10
N ALA A 95 -1.81 -4.43 12.85
CA ALA A 95 -3.25 -4.26 12.71
C ALA A 95 -3.92 -4.16 14.09
N PRO A 96 -4.97 -3.36 14.28
CA PRO A 96 -5.91 -3.57 15.39
C PRO A 96 -6.49 -4.98 15.31
N PHE A 97 -6.55 -5.71 16.42
CA PHE A 97 -7.04 -7.09 16.43
C PHE A 97 -7.79 -7.47 17.70
N ASN A 98 -8.66 -8.48 17.58
CA ASN A 98 -9.30 -9.12 18.73
C ASN A 98 -8.33 -10.12 19.39
N TYR A 99 -8.25 -10.15 20.73
CA TYR A 99 -7.35 -11.03 21.50
C TYR A 99 -7.38 -12.51 21.07
N GLN A 100 -8.48 -12.99 20.47
CA GLN A 100 -8.57 -14.33 19.88
C GLN A 100 -7.46 -14.64 18.86
N PHE A 101 -6.90 -13.59 18.24
CA PHE A 101 -5.84 -13.67 17.24
C PHE A 101 -4.48 -13.19 17.78
N ALA A 102 -4.33 -13.00 19.09
CA ALA A 102 -3.09 -12.47 19.70
C ALA A 102 -1.85 -13.32 19.39
N ALA A 103 -2.03 -14.64 19.23
CA ALA A 103 -0.96 -15.56 18.85
C ALA A 103 -0.60 -15.51 17.34
N MET A 104 -1.40 -14.86 16.48
CA MET A 104 -1.31 -14.90 15.02
C MET A 104 -0.70 -13.63 14.38
N SER A 105 0.08 -12.85 15.16
CA SER A 105 0.79 -11.62 14.73
C SER A 105 0.08 -10.77 13.65
N PRO A 106 -1.09 -10.18 13.95
CA PRO A 106 -1.89 -9.46 12.97
C PRO A 106 -1.15 -8.25 12.41
N THR A 107 -0.97 -8.22 11.09
CA THR A 107 -0.09 -7.26 10.41
C THR A 107 -0.78 -6.69 9.18
N ILE A 108 -0.57 -5.40 8.92
CA ILE A 108 -0.95 -4.70 7.69
C ILE A 108 0.29 -4.58 6.81
N ARG A 109 0.26 -5.25 5.66
CA ARG A 109 1.30 -5.15 4.63
C ARG A 109 0.88 -4.17 3.54
N LYS A 110 1.87 -3.46 2.99
CA LYS A 110 1.70 -2.52 1.89
C LYS A 110 2.09 -3.23 0.60
N GLU A 111 1.11 -3.57 -0.21
CA GLU A 111 1.33 -4.25 -1.48
C GLU A 111 1.04 -3.30 -2.65
N PRO A 112 1.84 -3.34 -3.73
CA PRO A 112 1.57 -2.52 -4.92
C PRO A 112 0.25 -2.92 -5.58
N LYS A 113 -0.36 -1.99 -6.30
CA LYS A 113 -1.59 -2.23 -7.06
C LYS A 113 -1.33 -2.99 -8.36
N GLY A 114 -0.25 -2.65 -9.07
CA GLY A 114 0.11 -3.29 -10.33
C GLY A 114 0.78 -2.35 -11.30
N THR A 115 0.22 -2.27 -12.51
CA THR A 115 0.60 -1.31 -13.54
C THR A 115 -0.37 -0.13 -13.51
N VAL A 116 0.16 1.06 -13.23
CA VAL A 116 -0.65 2.26 -12.95
C VAL A 116 -0.43 3.35 -13.98
N LEU A 117 -1.43 4.20 -14.14
CA LEU A 117 -1.44 5.32 -15.06
C LEU A 117 -1.37 6.66 -14.31
N VAL A 118 -0.47 7.52 -14.75
CA VAL A 118 -0.36 8.93 -14.34
C VAL A 118 -0.63 9.82 -15.55
N ILE A 119 -1.64 10.68 -15.45
CA ILE A 119 -1.93 11.74 -16.42
C ILE A 119 -1.59 13.07 -15.75
N SER A 120 -0.67 13.85 -16.31
CA SER A 120 -0.22 15.10 -15.70
C SER A 120 -0.69 16.35 -16.49
N PRO A 121 -1.04 17.44 -15.79
CA PRO A 121 -1.45 18.70 -16.41
C PRO A 121 -0.25 19.57 -16.81
N PHE A 122 -0.53 20.70 -17.47
CA PHE A 122 0.47 21.58 -18.10
C PHE A 122 1.05 22.68 -17.20
N ASN A 123 0.49 22.95 -16.03
CA ASN A 123 0.83 24.15 -15.25
C ASN A 123 2.12 24.02 -14.42
N TYR A 124 2.48 22.79 -14.03
CA TYR A 124 3.78 22.43 -13.44
C TYR A 124 4.21 21.07 -14.00
N PRO A 125 4.58 21.02 -15.29
CA PRO A 125 4.62 19.78 -16.06
C PRO A 125 5.75 18.84 -15.65
N VAL A 126 6.76 19.30 -14.91
CA VAL A 126 7.81 18.41 -14.37
C VAL A 126 7.34 17.81 -13.04
N TRP A 127 6.90 18.66 -12.10
CA TRP A 127 6.49 18.26 -10.76
C TRP A 127 5.25 17.37 -10.74
N LEU A 128 4.21 17.76 -11.47
CA LEU A 128 2.95 17.01 -11.50
C LEU A 128 3.03 15.75 -12.36
N SER A 129 4.16 15.56 -13.08
CA SER A 129 4.52 14.31 -13.75
C SER A 129 5.33 13.40 -12.83
N LEU A 130 6.53 13.85 -12.42
CA LEU A 130 7.52 12.99 -11.77
C LEU A 130 7.27 12.78 -10.28
N GLY A 131 6.62 13.71 -9.60
CA GLY A 131 6.22 13.54 -8.19
C GLY A 131 5.29 12.33 -7.98
N PRO A 132 4.16 12.22 -8.69
CA PRO A 132 3.29 11.05 -8.63
C PRO A 132 3.97 9.76 -9.11
N VAL A 133 4.77 9.82 -10.18
CA VAL A 133 5.55 8.67 -10.67
C VAL A 133 6.48 8.13 -9.59
N ALA A 134 7.20 9.01 -8.87
CA ALA A 134 8.05 8.60 -7.76
C ALA A 134 7.26 7.90 -6.65
N GLY A 135 6.07 8.40 -6.31
CA GLY A 135 5.17 7.76 -5.34
C GLY A 135 4.70 6.37 -5.78
N ALA A 136 4.33 6.22 -7.06
CA ALA A 136 3.91 4.96 -7.64
C ALA A 136 5.02 3.91 -7.68
N ILE A 137 6.23 4.29 -8.13
CA ILE A 137 7.41 3.41 -8.12
C ILE A 137 7.78 3.07 -6.68
N ALA A 138 7.75 4.02 -5.75
CA ALA A 138 8.02 3.79 -4.33
C ALA A 138 7.02 2.81 -3.68
N ALA A 139 5.77 2.79 -4.14
CA ALA A 139 4.78 1.78 -3.74
C ALA A 139 5.03 0.40 -4.38
N GLY A 140 5.85 0.32 -5.43
CA GLY A 140 6.24 -0.92 -6.12
C GLY A 140 5.47 -1.20 -7.40
N ASN A 141 4.91 -0.16 -8.02
CA ASN A 141 4.13 -0.26 -9.26
C ASN A 141 5.01 0.05 -10.47
N THR A 142 4.67 -0.55 -11.63
CA THR A 142 5.14 -0.04 -12.92
C THR A 142 4.21 1.06 -13.40
N VAL A 143 4.73 2.03 -14.16
CA VAL A 143 4.04 3.29 -14.40
C VAL A 143 4.05 3.66 -15.87
N LEU A 144 2.88 4.06 -16.38
CA LEU A 144 2.75 4.80 -17.63
C LEU A 144 2.43 6.26 -17.30
N LEU A 145 3.23 7.19 -17.81
CA LEU A 145 2.97 8.63 -17.75
C LEU A 145 2.44 9.11 -19.10
N LYS A 146 1.32 9.83 -19.09
CA LYS A 146 0.86 10.65 -20.21
C LYS A 146 0.95 12.12 -19.81
N PRO A 147 2.00 12.85 -20.25
CA PRO A 147 2.15 14.27 -19.96
C PRO A 147 1.25 15.12 -20.87
N SER A 148 1.00 16.38 -20.49
CA SER A 148 0.14 17.27 -21.27
C SER A 148 0.80 17.71 -22.57
N GLU A 149 0.10 17.50 -23.69
CA GLU A 149 0.48 17.96 -25.01
C GLU A 149 0.58 19.51 -25.13
N LEU A 150 0.02 20.25 -24.17
CA LEU A 150 0.11 21.71 -24.10
C LEU A 150 1.50 22.21 -23.69
N THR A 151 2.32 21.33 -23.09
CA THR A 151 3.72 21.57 -22.75
C THR A 151 4.61 20.66 -23.58
N SER A 152 4.67 20.97 -24.88
CA SER A 152 5.32 20.16 -25.91
C SER A 152 6.82 19.94 -25.68
N ALA A 153 7.56 20.98 -25.32
CA ALA A 153 9.00 20.89 -25.11
C ALA A 153 9.33 20.05 -23.87
N VAL A 154 8.59 20.24 -22.77
CA VAL A 154 8.79 19.45 -21.55
C VAL A 154 8.39 17.98 -21.77
N SER A 155 7.27 17.73 -22.45
CA SER A 155 6.79 16.36 -22.71
C SER A 155 7.73 15.58 -23.62
N GLN A 156 8.28 16.23 -24.65
CA GLN A 156 9.28 15.61 -25.51
C GLN A 156 10.57 15.32 -24.73
N LEU A 157 11.04 16.28 -23.93
CA LEU A 157 12.24 16.12 -23.11
C LEU A 157 12.09 14.95 -22.12
N LEU A 158 10.93 14.80 -21.49
CA LEU A 158 10.64 13.65 -20.63
C LEU A 158 10.71 12.33 -21.39
N ALA A 159 10.09 12.26 -22.58
CA ALA A 159 10.14 11.04 -23.41
C ALA A 159 11.56 10.66 -23.84
N ASP A 160 12.40 11.65 -24.13
CA ASP A 160 13.79 11.44 -24.57
C ASP A 160 14.74 11.06 -23.42
N LEU A 161 14.48 11.57 -22.21
CA LEU A 161 15.36 11.37 -21.06
C LEU A 161 15.00 10.12 -20.26
N VAL A 162 13.72 9.82 -20.05
CA VAL A 162 13.29 8.69 -19.17
C VAL A 162 14.00 7.37 -19.50
N PRO A 163 14.11 6.92 -20.77
CA PRO A 163 14.78 5.66 -21.10
C PRO A 163 16.28 5.62 -20.79
N LYS A 164 16.92 6.77 -20.53
CA LYS A 164 18.35 6.85 -20.20
C LYS A 164 18.64 6.65 -18.71
N TYR A 165 17.63 6.82 -17.86
CA TYR A 165 17.77 6.77 -16.40
C TYR A 165 17.02 5.60 -15.78
N ILE A 166 15.91 5.18 -16.37
CA ILE A 166 14.97 4.23 -15.76
C ILE A 166 14.66 3.11 -16.73
N ASP A 167 14.53 1.91 -16.20
CA ASP A 167 14.26 0.71 -16.98
C ASP A 167 12.88 0.79 -17.64
N ALA A 168 12.82 0.44 -18.92
CA ALA A 168 11.62 0.56 -19.75
C ALA A 168 10.48 -0.39 -19.35
N ASP A 169 10.77 -1.42 -18.54
CA ASP A 169 9.78 -2.31 -17.94
C ASP A 169 9.19 -1.73 -16.63
N VAL A 170 9.79 -0.67 -16.07
CA VAL A 170 9.32 0.03 -14.88
C VAL A 170 8.55 1.30 -15.23
N PHE A 171 9.05 2.13 -16.13
CA PHE A 171 8.47 3.45 -16.42
C PHE A 171 8.50 3.80 -17.91
N ARG A 172 7.34 4.20 -18.44
CA ARG A 172 7.21 4.63 -19.84
C ARG A 172 6.42 5.93 -19.95
N VAL A 173 6.77 6.71 -20.97
CA VAL A 173 6.06 7.94 -21.35
C VAL A 173 5.28 7.68 -22.64
N VAL A 174 4.02 8.08 -22.68
CA VAL A 174 3.19 8.10 -23.90
C VAL A 174 2.77 9.54 -24.16
N ASN A 175 3.31 10.11 -25.23
CA ASN A 175 2.93 11.42 -25.71
C ASN A 175 1.74 11.31 -26.64
N GLY A 176 0.84 12.28 -26.58
CA GLY A 176 -0.31 12.35 -27.48
C GLY A 176 -1.42 13.18 -26.90
N ALA A 177 -2.43 13.46 -27.71
CA ALA A 177 -3.58 14.27 -27.34
C ALA A 177 -4.81 13.38 -27.10
N ILE A 178 -5.97 13.76 -27.62
CA ILE A 178 -7.24 13.06 -27.42
C ILE A 178 -7.20 11.59 -27.90
N PRO A 179 -6.66 11.25 -29.09
CA PRO A 179 -6.67 9.86 -29.57
C PRO A 179 -5.88 8.91 -28.67
N GLU A 180 -4.67 9.30 -28.29
CA GLU A 180 -3.79 8.50 -27.44
C GLU A 180 -4.35 8.41 -26.01
N THR A 181 -4.87 9.52 -25.48
CA THR A 181 -5.51 9.52 -24.14
C THR A 181 -6.74 8.61 -24.11
N SER A 182 -7.57 8.64 -25.17
CA SER A 182 -8.74 7.76 -25.28
C SER A 182 -8.32 6.29 -25.27
N LYS A 183 -7.34 5.92 -26.10
CA LYS A 183 -6.82 4.54 -26.14
C LYS A 183 -6.21 4.11 -24.81
N ILE A 184 -5.46 4.99 -24.13
CA ILE A 184 -4.92 4.71 -22.79
C ILE A 184 -6.06 4.40 -21.82
N LEU A 185 -7.14 5.19 -21.82
CA LEU A 185 -8.27 5.05 -20.88
C LEU A 185 -9.15 3.82 -21.17
N GLU A 186 -9.14 3.28 -22.40
CA GLU A 186 -9.78 2.01 -22.73
C GLU A 186 -9.08 0.80 -22.10
N LEU A 187 -7.79 0.91 -21.80
CA LEU A 187 -7.01 -0.18 -21.21
C LEU A 187 -7.30 -0.33 -19.71
N GLN A 188 -7.19 -1.57 -19.22
CA GLN A 188 -7.34 -1.85 -17.80
C GLN A 188 -6.07 -1.49 -17.02
N TRP A 189 -6.20 -0.55 -16.07
CA TRP A 189 -5.17 -0.16 -15.12
C TRP A 189 -5.51 -0.66 -13.72
N ASP A 190 -4.50 -1.00 -12.94
CA ASP A 190 -4.71 -1.40 -11.54
C ASP A 190 -4.99 -0.16 -10.66
N HIS A 191 -4.57 1.03 -11.11
CA HIS A 191 -4.98 2.30 -10.53
C HIS A 191 -4.71 3.52 -11.43
N THR A 192 -5.40 4.62 -11.12
CA THR A 192 -5.18 5.98 -11.62
C THR A 192 -5.21 6.92 -10.41
N GLY A 193 -4.27 7.87 -10.22
CA GLY A 193 -4.31 8.60 -8.95
C GLY A 193 -3.29 9.72 -8.63
N GLN A 194 -3.48 10.23 -7.40
CA GLN A 194 -3.14 11.55 -6.82
C GLN A 194 -1.65 11.96 -6.76
N HIS A 195 -1.41 13.27 -6.66
CA HIS A 195 -0.16 13.89 -7.12
C HIS A 195 0.92 14.23 -6.06
N VAL A 196 0.84 13.81 -4.79
CA VAL A 196 1.81 14.30 -3.77
C VAL A 196 2.23 13.28 -2.70
N GLY A 197 3.54 13.02 -2.60
CA GLY A 197 4.21 12.45 -1.43
C GLY A 197 3.60 11.15 -0.89
N LYS A 198 3.45 11.05 0.45
CA LYS A 198 2.87 9.86 1.12
C LYS A 198 1.48 9.52 0.60
N TYR A 199 0.66 10.53 0.27
CA TYR A 199 -0.67 10.29 -0.28
C TYR A 199 -0.61 9.64 -1.66
N SER A 200 0.39 9.98 -2.49
CA SER A 200 0.63 9.28 -3.74
C SER A 200 1.01 7.82 -3.49
N PHE A 201 1.95 7.56 -2.57
CA PHE A 201 2.31 6.19 -2.17
C PHE A 201 1.10 5.40 -1.67
N ASP A 202 0.32 5.94 -0.74
CA ASP A 202 -0.87 5.30 -0.17
C ASP A 202 -1.93 5.05 -1.24
N THR A 203 -2.11 6.01 -2.16
CA THR A 203 -3.02 5.88 -3.31
C THR A 203 -2.61 4.72 -4.22
N PHE A 204 -1.32 4.42 -4.36
CA PHE A 204 -0.83 3.32 -5.18
C PHE A 204 -0.47 2.06 -4.37
N THR A 205 -0.99 1.95 -3.15
CA THR A 205 -0.78 0.81 -2.26
C THR A 205 -2.13 0.18 -1.87
N HIS A 206 -2.19 -1.15 -1.86
CA HIS A 206 -3.23 -1.90 -1.17
C HIS A 206 -2.76 -2.26 0.24
N LEU A 207 -3.64 -2.01 1.22
CA LEU A 207 -3.45 -2.49 2.58
C LEU A 207 -3.95 -3.93 2.66
N ARG A 208 -3.04 -4.87 2.93
CA ARG A 208 -3.38 -6.28 3.12
C ARG A 208 -3.25 -6.68 4.59
N SER A 209 -4.37 -7.01 5.21
CA SER A 209 -4.39 -7.60 6.54
C SER A 209 -3.99 -9.07 6.47
N THR A 210 -2.93 -9.46 7.19
CA THR A 210 -2.45 -10.84 7.27
C THR A 210 -2.49 -11.32 8.73
N LEU A 211 -2.87 -12.59 8.90
CA LEU A 211 -2.75 -13.33 10.16
C LEU A 211 -1.77 -14.47 9.93
N ASP A 212 -0.57 -14.35 10.48
CA ASP A 212 0.46 -15.38 10.36
C ASP A 212 0.26 -16.36 11.52
N SER A 213 -0.39 -17.50 11.28
CA SER A 213 -0.62 -18.53 12.29
C SER A 213 0.68 -19.30 12.58
N PRO A 214 1.24 -19.24 13.80
CA PRO A 214 2.37 -20.07 14.16
C PRO A 214 1.96 -21.55 14.15
N GLY A 215 2.83 -22.43 13.66
CA GLY A 215 2.52 -23.87 13.54
C GLY A 215 2.14 -24.56 14.87
N TRP A 216 2.48 -23.99 16.04
CA TRP A 216 2.03 -24.51 17.33
C TRP A 216 0.55 -24.18 17.63
N VAL A 217 0.03 -23.06 17.13
CA VAL A 217 -1.40 -22.70 17.23
C VAL A 217 -2.22 -23.71 16.45
N ASP A 218 -1.82 -23.99 15.20
CA ASP A 218 -2.48 -24.97 14.34
C ASP A 218 -2.52 -26.37 14.97
N LYS A 219 -1.48 -26.76 15.72
CA LYS A 219 -1.46 -28.01 16.50
C LYS A 219 -2.47 -27.99 17.65
N LEU A 220 -2.61 -26.89 18.37
CA LEU A 220 -3.59 -26.76 19.47
C LEU A 220 -5.04 -26.79 18.97
N ILE A 221 -5.31 -26.18 17.82
CA ILE A 221 -6.64 -26.22 17.19
C ILE A 221 -6.81 -27.39 16.21
N GLY A 222 -5.88 -28.34 16.21
CA GLY A 222 -5.81 -29.46 15.26
C GLY A 222 -7.06 -30.35 15.23
N GLY A 223 -7.88 -30.30 16.27
CA GLY A 223 -9.21 -30.93 16.30
C GLY A 223 -10.17 -30.44 15.22
N ARG A 224 -9.94 -29.24 14.64
CA ARG A 224 -10.72 -28.64 13.54
C ARG A 224 -10.42 -29.24 12.17
N TYR A 225 -9.29 -29.93 11.99
CA TYR A 225 -8.89 -30.49 10.70
C TYR A 225 -9.23 -31.99 10.59
N PRO A 226 -9.73 -32.45 9.43
CA PRO A 226 -9.99 -33.87 9.16
C PRO A 226 -8.77 -34.78 9.35
N PRO A 227 -8.96 -36.10 9.55
CA PRO A 227 -10.25 -36.75 9.80
C PRO A 227 -10.78 -36.47 11.21
N TYR A 228 -12.10 -36.32 11.34
CA TYR A 228 -12.79 -36.02 12.61
C TYR A 228 -13.05 -37.30 13.41
N THR A 229 -12.16 -37.61 14.34
CA THR A 229 -12.35 -38.74 15.26
C THR A 229 -13.29 -38.36 16.40
N ALA A 230 -13.92 -39.35 17.04
CA ALA A 230 -14.81 -39.12 18.20
C ALA A 230 -14.12 -38.31 19.33
N LYS A 231 -12.80 -38.51 19.53
CA LYS A 231 -11.98 -37.73 20.46
C LYS A 231 -11.91 -36.25 20.07
N LYS A 232 -11.66 -35.94 18.79
CA LYS A 232 -11.62 -34.56 18.27
C LYS A 232 -12.99 -33.87 18.39
N LEU A 233 -14.07 -34.58 18.04
CA LEU A 233 -15.44 -34.06 18.14
C LEU A 233 -15.82 -33.76 19.60
N LYS A 234 -15.41 -34.61 20.55
CA LYS A 234 -15.61 -34.35 21.98
C LYS A 234 -14.89 -33.08 22.44
N THR A 235 -13.66 -32.85 22.00
CA THR A 235 -12.90 -31.61 22.29
C THR A 235 -13.54 -30.38 21.65
N LEU A 236 -14.01 -30.46 20.40
CA LEU A 236 -14.71 -29.37 19.73
C LEU A 236 -16.06 -29.03 20.41
N ASN A 237 -16.83 -30.05 20.80
CA ASN A 237 -18.11 -29.85 21.50
C ASN A 237 -17.90 -29.24 22.89
N ALA A 238 -16.77 -29.52 23.55
CA ALA A 238 -16.43 -28.88 24.81
C ALA A 238 -16.18 -27.36 24.69
N LEU A 239 -15.83 -26.89 23.48
CA LEU A 239 -15.55 -25.50 23.11
C LEU A 239 -16.74 -24.76 22.46
N GLN A 240 -17.91 -25.39 22.33
CA GLN A 240 -19.11 -24.72 21.82
C GLN A 240 -19.50 -23.53 22.73
N LEU A 241 -20.00 -22.47 22.08
CA LEU A 241 -20.41 -21.20 22.69
C LEU A 241 -21.31 -21.42 23.91
N PRO A 242 -21.30 -20.50 24.90
CA PRO A 242 -22.19 -20.60 26.06
C PRO A 242 -23.65 -20.73 25.60
N SER A 243 -24.46 -21.40 26.41
CA SER A 243 -25.91 -21.43 26.20
C SER A 243 -26.42 -20.01 26.01
N LEU A 244 -27.07 -19.76 24.88
CA LEU A 244 -27.69 -18.47 24.62
C LEU A 244 -28.64 -18.14 25.79
N PRO A 245 -28.74 -16.86 26.20
CA PRO A 245 -29.77 -16.46 27.14
C PRO A 245 -31.14 -16.87 26.60
N ALA A 246 -32.09 -17.10 27.50
CA ALA A 246 -33.46 -17.44 27.13
C ALA A 246 -33.99 -16.43 26.10
N ARG A 247 -34.58 -16.93 25.01
CA ARG A 247 -35.14 -16.07 23.96
C ARG A 247 -36.20 -15.16 24.60
N PRO A 248 -36.19 -13.85 24.35
CA PRO A 248 -37.18 -12.95 24.91
C PRO A 248 -38.60 -13.37 24.48
N VAL A 249 -39.52 -13.45 25.44
CA VAL A 249 -40.94 -13.70 25.17
C VAL A 249 -41.61 -12.38 24.82
N LYS A 250 -42.39 -12.34 23.74
CA LYS A 250 -43.10 -11.13 23.29
C LYS A 250 -44.05 -10.64 24.38
N GLY A 251 -43.86 -9.40 24.85
CA GLY A 251 -44.64 -8.79 25.94
C GLY A 251 -44.05 -8.95 27.35
N ALA A 252 -43.00 -9.76 27.53
CA ALA A 252 -42.25 -9.80 28.77
C ALA A 252 -41.20 -8.66 28.80
N ALA A 253 -41.00 -8.04 29.97
CA ALA A 253 -39.94 -7.07 30.16
C ALA A 253 -38.58 -7.74 29.90
N PHE A 254 -37.76 -7.12 29.03
CA PHE A 254 -36.39 -7.57 28.79
C PHE A 254 -35.61 -7.46 30.10
N LYS A 255 -35.25 -8.60 30.68
CA LYS A 255 -34.31 -8.67 31.80
C LYS A 255 -32.92 -8.90 31.20
N PRO A 256 -32.05 -7.88 31.11
CA PRO A 256 -30.65 -8.15 30.78
C PRO A 256 -30.10 -9.10 31.86
N ASN A 257 -29.34 -10.10 31.46
CA ASN A 257 -28.51 -10.83 32.43
C ASN A 257 -27.64 -9.81 33.18
N ARG A 258 -27.32 -10.10 34.45
CA ARG A 258 -26.41 -9.30 35.28
C ARG A 258 -25.23 -8.74 34.45
N ALA A 259 -24.86 -7.48 34.71
CA ALA A 259 -23.92 -6.65 33.92
C ALA A 259 -22.53 -7.27 33.70
N ASP A 260 -22.23 -8.36 34.38
CA ASP A 260 -21.05 -9.21 34.27
C ASP A 260 -21.05 -10.14 33.05
N GLY A 261 -22.15 -10.20 32.26
CA GLY A 261 -22.17 -10.47 30.80
C GLY A 261 -21.69 -11.84 30.28
N TYR A 262 -20.93 -12.60 31.07
CA TYR A 262 -20.46 -13.94 30.81
C TYR A 262 -20.40 -14.62 32.17
N GLY A 263 -21.32 -15.53 32.46
CA GLY A 263 -21.12 -16.47 33.55
C GLY A 263 -19.84 -17.23 33.27
N PHE A 264 -18.76 -16.87 33.97
CA PHE A 264 -17.44 -17.39 33.74
C PHE A 264 -17.41 -18.85 34.20
N SER A 265 -17.79 -19.78 33.31
CA SER A 265 -17.47 -21.18 33.54
C SER A 265 -15.95 -21.34 33.53
N ALA A 266 -15.41 -22.26 34.32
CA ALA A 266 -13.99 -22.61 34.38
C ALA A 266 -13.32 -22.87 33.00
N LYS A 267 -14.11 -22.97 31.93
CA LYS A 267 -13.65 -23.08 30.53
C LYS A 267 -13.03 -21.78 29.99
N TRP A 268 -13.50 -20.60 30.39
CA TRP A 268 -12.94 -19.33 29.91
C TRP A 268 -11.62 -18.97 30.61
N THR A 269 -11.43 -19.36 31.87
CA THR A 269 -10.12 -19.31 32.55
C THR A 269 -9.10 -20.11 31.80
N LEU A 270 -9.47 -21.30 31.31
CA LEU A 270 -8.56 -22.16 30.57
C LEU A 270 -8.18 -21.56 29.22
N VAL A 271 -9.15 -21.02 28.47
CA VAL A 271 -8.89 -20.35 27.18
C VAL A 271 -8.03 -19.09 27.37
N LEU A 272 -8.33 -18.27 28.39
CA LEU A 272 -7.53 -17.10 28.73
C LEU A 272 -6.14 -17.48 29.23
N ALA A 273 -6.02 -18.54 30.06
CA ALA A 273 -4.74 -19.04 30.56
C ALA A 273 -3.89 -19.65 29.44
N VAL A 274 -4.49 -20.32 28.45
CA VAL A 274 -3.78 -20.80 27.26
C VAL A 274 -3.36 -19.62 26.38
N ALA A 275 -4.20 -18.60 26.21
CA ALA A 275 -3.83 -17.38 25.49
C ALA A 275 -2.72 -16.59 26.20
N VAL A 276 -2.74 -16.52 27.54
CA VAL A 276 -1.71 -15.88 28.36
C VAL A 276 -0.43 -16.71 28.37
N ALA A 277 -0.50 -18.04 28.49
CA ALA A 277 0.66 -18.92 28.37
C ALA A 277 1.30 -18.85 26.98
N ALA A 278 0.50 -18.75 25.92
CA ALA A 278 0.97 -18.50 24.56
C ALA A 278 1.72 -17.17 24.41
N VAL A 279 1.26 -16.12 25.11
CA VAL A 279 1.97 -14.83 25.18
C VAL A 279 3.27 -14.95 25.97
N LEU A 280 3.28 -15.68 27.09
CA LEU A 280 4.43 -15.80 28.00
C LEU A 280 5.56 -16.70 27.47
N VAL A 281 5.24 -17.69 26.63
CA VAL A 281 6.24 -18.62 26.05
C VAL A 281 7.00 -18.00 24.87
N ASN A 282 6.53 -16.88 24.29
CA ASN A 282 7.22 -16.18 23.21
C ASN A 282 7.71 -14.81 23.70
N SER A 283 9.00 -14.69 24.02
CA SER A 283 9.61 -13.48 24.60
C SER A 283 9.42 -12.21 23.76
N ASN A 284 9.20 -12.34 22.44
CA ASN A 284 8.86 -11.24 21.53
C ASN A 284 7.43 -10.69 21.67
N LEU A 285 6.52 -11.37 22.38
CA LEU A 285 5.13 -10.93 22.62
C LEU A 285 4.97 -10.08 23.90
N SER A 286 5.97 -10.01 24.77
CA SER A 286 5.93 -9.19 26.00
C SER A 286 5.70 -7.70 25.71
N ALA A 287 6.30 -7.16 24.64
CA ALA A 287 6.09 -5.80 24.16
C ALA A 287 4.72 -5.59 23.48
N ASN A 288 4.07 -6.66 23.00
CA ASN A 288 2.76 -6.63 22.35
C ASN A 288 1.58 -6.64 23.34
N PHE A 289 1.80 -7.06 24.59
CA PHE A 289 0.73 -7.16 25.58
C PHE A 289 0.06 -5.81 25.89
N LYS A 290 0.83 -4.71 25.87
CA LYS A 290 0.29 -3.34 26.01
C LYS A 290 -0.69 -2.96 24.90
N GLY A 291 -0.50 -3.46 23.67
CA GLY A 291 -1.40 -3.20 22.53
C GLY A 291 -2.70 -4.00 22.57
N VAL A 292 -2.74 -5.10 23.32
CA VAL A 292 -3.93 -5.94 23.53
C VAL A 292 -4.80 -5.40 24.67
N LEU A 293 -4.19 -4.69 25.62
CA LEU A 293 -4.83 -4.19 26.83
C LEU A 293 -6.18 -3.48 26.57
N PRO A 294 -6.30 -2.55 25.59
CA PRO A 294 -7.58 -1.88 25.31
C PRO A 294 -8.68 -2.80 24.79
N TYR A 295 -8.32 -3.95 24.22
CA TYR A 295 -9.22 -4.93 23.61
C TYR A 295 -9.54 -6.11 24.54
N LEU A 296 -8.93 -6.17 25.73
CA LEU A 296 -9.32 -7.11 26.77
C LEU A 296 -10.66 -6.69 27.38
N PRO A 297 -11.47 -7.63 27.90
CA PRO A 297 -12.66 -7.27 28.68
C PRO A 297 -12.30 -6.29 29.82
N GLY A 298 -13.14 -5.30 30.08
CA GLY A 298 -12.84 -4.22 31.04
C GLY A 298 -12.48 -4.70 32.46
N TRP A 299 -12.95 -5.89 32.87
CA TRP A 299 -12.58 -6.49 34.14
C TRP A 299 -11.15 -7.09 34.16
N VAL A 300 -10.62 -7.54 33.01
CA VAL A 300 -9.23 -8.00 32.90
C VAL A 300 -8.30 -6.79 32.96
N GLN A 301 -8.69 -5.70 32.28
CA GLN A 301 -7.99 -4.42 32.38
C GLN A 301 -7.94 -3.90 33.83
N SER A 302 -9.03 -4.09 34.60
CA SER A 302 -9.09 -3.66 36.00
C SER A 302 -8.30 -4.54 36.99
N HIS A 303 -8.05 -5.81 36.66
CA HIS A 303 -7.23 -6.74 37.47
C HIS A 303 -5.74 -6.68 37.14
N LEU A 304 -5.37 -6.29 35.92
CA LEU A 304 -3.97 -6.19 35.46
C LEU A 304 -3.28 -4.87 35.84
N ARG A 305 -3.86 -4.05 36.73
CA ARG A 305 -3.38 -2.70 37.10
C ARG A 305 -1.85 -2.59 37.13
N ILE A 306 -1.32 -1.97 36.07
CA ILE A 306 -0.22 -1.00 36.07
C ILE A 306 -0.90 0.36 35.88
#